data_AF-A0A414S005-F1
#
_entry.id   AF-A0A414S005-F1
#
_cell.length_a   1.000
_cell.length_b   1.000
_cell.length_c   1.000
_cell.angle_alpha   90.00
_cell.angle_beta   90.00
_cell.angle_gamma   90.00
#
_symmetry.space_group_name_H-M   'P 1'
#
loop_
_entity.id
_entity.type
_entity.pdbx_description
1 polymer ?
#
loop_
_entity_poly.entity_id
_entity_poly.type
_entity_poly.pdbx_seq_one_letter_code
_entity_poly.pdbx_strand_id
1 'polypeptide(L)'
;MTGVYNTGSYVFDFLGKGEVAKGLTEVDGELYYFHPQDGNALKGLRVIGNERYYFNDIDYKAESGFVTIDSNTYYFNPITFKSVSGEVEIEGNIYRFDVNGVLK
;
A
#
# COMPACT_ATOMS: atom_id res chain seq x y z
N MET A 1 14.86 -4.87 20.83
CA MET A 1 15.17 -5.15 19.42
C MET A 1 13.86 -4.97 18.69
N THR A 2 13.73 -3.87 17.95
CA THR A 2 12.61 -3.67 17.02
C THR A 2 13.00 -4.27 15.68
N GLY A 3 12.05 -4.80 14.92
CA GLY A 3 12.38 -5.45 13.65
C GLY A 3 11.21 -6.17 13.01
N VAL A 4 11.31 -6.30 11.69
CA VAL A 4 10.35 -6.99 10.84
C VAL A 4 10.70 -8.47 10.78
N TYR A 5 9.75 -9.34 11.12
CA TYR A 5 9.91 -10.80 11.02
C TYR A 5 9.01 -11.33 9.91
N ASN A 6 9.61 -12.07 8.97
CA ASN A 6 8.92 -12.69 7.86
C ASN A 6 8.82 -14.20 8.08
N THR A 7 7.61 -14.74 8.16
CA THR A 7 7.35 -16.18 8.29
C THR A 7 6.78 -16.80 7.01
N GLY A 8 6.96 -16.16 5.85
CA GLY A 8 6.50 -16.63 4.54
C GLY A 8 4.99 -16.45 4.27
N SER A 9 4.19 -16.20 5.31
CA SER A 9 2.77 -15.83 5.18
C SER A 9 2.38 -14.59 5.99
N TYR A 10 3.27 -14.14 6.88
CA TYR A 10 3.01 -13.00 7.74
C TYR A 10 4.30 -12.19 7.91
N VAL A 11 4.16 -10.89 7.75
CA VAL A 11 5.14 -9.90 8.15
C VAL A 11 4.64 -9.33 9.49
N PHE A 12 5.49 -9.30 10.51
CA PHE A 12 5.19 -8.70 11.81
C PHE A 12 6.25 -7.67 12.16
N ASP A 13 5.83 -6.46 12.50
CA ASP A 13 6.72 -5.49 13.15
C ASP A 13 6.46 -5.49 14.67
N PHE A 14 7.56 -5.68 15.42
CA PHE A 14 7.56 -5.61 16.87
C PHE A 14 8.23 -4.32 17.33
N LEU A 15 7.45 -3.42 17.90
CA LEU A 15 7.91 -2.11 18.39
C LEU A 15 8.67 -2.17 19.74
N GLY A 16 9.28 -3.33 20.05
CA GLY A 16 10.28 -3.44 21.12
C GLY A 16 9.72 -3.58 22.54
N LYS A 17 8.41 -3.76 22.69
CA LYS A 17 7.74 -4.00 23.99
C LYS A 17 6.75 -5.18 23.98
N GLY A 18 6.81 -6.02 22.95
CA GLY A 18 5.82 -7.08 22.71
C GLY A 18 4.52 -6.59 22.03
N GLU A 19 4.49 -5.33 21.58
CA GLU A 19 3.38 -4.75 20.83
C GLU A 19 3.54 -5.03 19.33
N VAL A 20 2.47 -5.45 18.68
CA VAL A 20 2.38 -5.68 17.23
C VAL A 20 1.90 -4.42 16.52
N ALA A 21 2.50 -4.11 15.37
CA ALA A 21 2.04 -3.02 14.51
C ALA A 21 0.60 -3.24 14.00
N LYS A 22 -0.11 -2.13 13.79
CA LYS A 22 -1.52 -2.10 13.36
C LYS A 22 -1.78 -0.93 12.44
N GLY A 23 -2.64 -1.14 11.45
CA GLY A 23 -2.98 -0.12 10.47
C GLY A 23 -1.83 0.17 9.52
N LEU A 24 -1.83 1.37 8.94
CA LEU A 24 -0.72 1.86 8.13
C LEU A 24 0.49 2.09 9.04
N THR A 25 1.62 1.45 8.74
CA THR A 25 2.82 1.55 9.55
C THR A 25 4.04 1.63 8.65
N GLU A 26 4.87 2.64 8.89
CA GLU A 26 6.14 2.83 8.20
C GLU A 26 7.25 2.14 9.00
N VAL A 27 8.04 1.30 8.33
CA VAL A 27 9.19 0.60 8.91
C VAL A 27 10.36 0.75 7.96
N ASP A 28 11.46 1.36 8.44
CA ASP A 28 12.67 1.63 7.66
C ASP A 28 12.42 2.33 6.31
N GLY A 29 11.43 3.25 6.28
CA GLY A 29 11.05 4.02 5.09
C GLY A 29 10.10 3.30 4.13
N GLU A 30 9.68 2.08 4.46
CA GLU A 30 8.73 1.28 3.68
C GLU A 30 7.37 1.26 4.38
N LEU A 31 6.29 1.44 3.63
CA LEU A 31 4.94 1.46 4.18
C LEU A 31 4.29 0.07 4.08
N TYR A 32 3.72 -0.40 5.19
CA TYR A 32 2.97 -1.65 5.27
C TYR A 32 1.56 -1.39 5.80
N TYR A 33 0.66 -2.34 5.59
CA TYR A 33 -0.64 -2.35 6.25
C TYR A 33 -0.82 -3.61 7.08
N PHE A 34 -0.94 -3.43 8.39
CA PHE A 34 -1.21 -4.51 9.34
C PHE A 34 -2.68 -4.52 9.73
N HIS A 35 -3.27 -5.70 9.74
CA HIS A 35 -4.68 -5.87 10.07
C HIS A 35 -4.95 -5.36 11.50
N PRO A 36 -5.96 -4.48 11.71
CA PRO A 36 -6.12 -3.77 12.99
C PRO A 36 -6.39 -4.66 14.21
N GLN A 37 -6.84 -5.89 14.01
CA GLN A 37 -7.19 -6.79 15.12
C GLN A 37 -6.00 -7.61 15.59
N ASP A 38 -5.37 -8.33 14.67
CA ASP A 38 -4.36 -9.38 14.93
C ASP A 38 -2.93 -8.98 14.49
N GLY A 39 -2.75 -7.84 13.83
CA GLY A 39 -1.44 -7.33 13.42
C GLY A 39 -0.81 -8.06 12.24
N ASN A 40 -1.58 -8.89 11.53
CA ASN A 40 -1.09 -9.60 10.34
C ASN A 40 -0.93 -8.62 9.17
N ALA A 41 0.24 -8.60 8.51
CA ALA A 41 0.42 -7.81 7.29
C ALA A 41 -0.53 -8.26 6.18
N LEU A 42 -1.08 -7.29 5.46
CA LEU A 42 -2.02 -7.49 4.38
C LEU A 42 -1.43 -7.00 3.07
N LYS A 43 -1.68 -7.76 2.01
CA LYS A 43 -1.30 -7.47 0.63
C LYS A 43 -2.51 -7.17 -0.26
N GLY A 44 -2.22 -6.83 -1.51
CA GLY A 44 -3.17 -6.53 -2.57
C GLY A 44 -3.74 -5.12 -2.52
N LEU A 45 -4.73 -4.87 -3.37
CA LEU A 45 -5.44 -3.60 -3.43
C LEU A 45 -6.33 -3.44 -2.20
N ARG A 46 -6.16 -2.34 -1.46
CA ARG A 46 -6.89 -2.08 -0.20
C ARG A 46 -7.49 -0.69 -0.21
N VAL A 47 -8.72 -0.59 0.28
CA VAL A 47 -9.37 0.67 0.62
C VAL A 47 -9.29 0.82 2.13
N ILE A 48 -8.58 1.86 2.58
CA ILE A 48 -8.35 2.17 4.00
C ILE A 48 -8.94 3.56 4.22
N GLY A 49 -10.07 3.63 4.93
CA GLY A 49 -10.89 4.85 4.92
C GLY A 49 -11.44 5.11 3.53
N ASN A 50 -11.14 6.28 2.97
CA ASN A 50 -11.56 6.68 1.62
C ASN A 50 -10.41 6.57 0.59
N GLU A 51 -9.27 6.04 1.01
CA GLU A 51 -8.03 6.06 0.24
C GLU A 51 -7.70 4.64 -0.21
N ARG A 52 -7.19 4.51 -1.43
CA ARG A 52 -6.80 3.22 -2.01
C ARG A 52 -5.29 3.11 -2.06
N TYR A 53 -4.78 1.97 -1.59
CA TYR A 53 -3.37 1.62 -1.56
C TYR A 53 -3.19 0.26 -2.23
N TYR A 54 -1.99 0.00 -2.76
CA TYR A 54 -1.62 -1.34 -3.20
C TYR A 54 -0.40 -1.80 -2.43
N PHE A 55 -0.52 -2.96 -1.79
CA PHE A 55 0.56 -3.62 -1.07
C PHE A 55 1.01 -4.82 -1.88
N ASN A 56 2.29 -4.85 -2.26
CA ASN A 56 2.88 -5.84 -3.16
C ASN A 56 2.63 -7.28 -2.67
N ASP A 57 2.31 -8.18 -3.61
CA ASP A 57 1.91 -9.54 -3.26
C ASP A 57 3.04 -10.44 -2.74
N ILE A 58 4.29 -10.01 -2.93
CA ILE A 58 5.53 -10.73 -2.58
C ILE A 58 6.06 -10.25 -1.23
N ASP A 59 6.30 -8.94 -1.08
CA ASP A 59 7.00 -8.37 0.08
C ASP A 59 6.14 -7.47 0.97
N TYR A 60 4.84 -7.33 0.66
CA TYR A 60 3.85 -6.60 1.45
C TYR A 60 4.04 -5.08 1.53
N LYS A 61 5.02 -4.53 0.79
CA LYS A 61 5.29 -3.09 0.77
C LYS A 61 4.27 -2.33 -0.06
N ALA A 62 3.95 -1.10 0.33
CA ALA A 62 3.13 -0.22 -0.48
C ALA A 62 3.86 0.16 -1.77
N GLU A 63 3.19 0.05 -2.90
CA GLU A 63 3.72 0.42 -4.21
C GLU A 63 3.32 1.85 -4.59
N SER A 64 4.15 2.46 -5.42
CA SER A 64 3.88 3.77 -6.00
C SER A 64 4.09 3.78 -7.52
N GLY A 65 3.69 4.87 -8.19
CA GLY A 65 3.74 4.99 -9.63
C GLY A 65 2.63 4.22 -10.34
N PHE A 66 2.86 3.90 -11.61
CA PHE A 66 1.94 3.10 -12.42
C PHE A 66 2.03 1.62 -12.06
N VAL A 67 0.90 1.03 -11.66
CA VAL A 67 0.82 -0.38 -11.27
C VAL A 67 -0.34 -1.04 -11.99
N THR A 68 -0.09 -2.19 -12.62
CA THR A 68 -1.13 -3.00 -13.27
C THR A 68 -1.54 -4.16 -12.37
N ILE A 69 -2.82 -4.22 -12.00
CA ILE A 69 -3.43 -5.22 -11.13
C ILE A 69 -4.62 -5.82 -11.88
N ASP A 70 -4.61 -7.13 -12.13
CA ASP A 70 -5.67 -7.84 -12.86
C ASP A 70 -6.16 -7.10 -14.11
N SER A 71 -5.21 -6.73 -14.99
CA SER A 71 -5.43 -5.98 -16.24
C SER A 71 -5.90 -4.52 -16.10
N ASN A 72 -6.04 -4.00 -14.88
CA ASN A 72 -6.36 -2.61 -14.62
C ASN A 72 -5.10 -1.84 -14.21
N THR A 73 -4.82 -0.72 -14.87
CA THR A 73 -3.71 0.16 -14.50
C THR A 73 -4.19 1.23 -13.53
N TYR A 74 -3.46 1.40 -12.44
CA TYR A 74 -3.66 2.44 -11.44
C TYR A 74 -2.42 3.32 -11.39
N TYR A 75 -2.57 4.53 -10.86
CA TYR A 75 -1.43 5.34 -10.43
C TYR A 75 -1.52 5.62 -8.94
N PHE A 76 -0.47 5.27 -8.21
CA PHE A 76 -0.30 5.52 -6.79
C PHE A 76 0.72 6.64 -6.59
N ASN A 77 0.36 7.65 -5.81
CA ASN A 77 1.20 8.82 -5.60
C ASN A 77 2.56 8.44 -4.96
N PRO A 78 3.72 8.86 -5.50
CA PRO A 78 5.06 8.50 -5.01
C PRO A 78 5.38 8.87 -3.56
N ILE A 79 4.64 9.81 -2.98
CA ILE A 79 4.89 10.30 -1.62
C ILE A 79 3.87 9.71 -0.64
N THR A 80 2.61 9.63 -1.05
CA THR A 80 1.50 9.25 -0.15
C THR A 80 1.02 7.82 -0.35
N PHE A 81 1.45 7.14 -1.40
CA PHE A 81 1.03 5.80 -1.82
C PHE A 81 -0.47 5.66 -2.12
N LYS A 82 -1.20 6.78 -2.19
CA LYS A 82 -2.64 6.82 -2.47
C LYS A 82 -2.90 6.75 -3.97
N SER A 83 -3.88 5.96 -4.36
CA SER A 83 -4.40 5.92 -5.74
C SER A 83 -5.09 7.24 -6.08
N VAL A 84 -4.92 7.69 -7.32
CA VAL A 84 -5.60 8.88 -7.84
C VAL A 84 -6.91 8.54 -8.56
N SER A 85 -7.78 9.54 -8.75
CA SER A 85 -9.00 9.46 -9.57
C SER A 85 -9.21 10.77 -10.32
N GLY A 86 -10.00 10.75 -11.39
CA GLY A 86 -10.24 11.93 -12.21
C GLY A 86 -9.11 12.23 -13.19
N GLU A 87 -9.04 13.47 -13.66
CA GLU A 87 -8.00 13.95 -14.56
C GLU A 87 -6.77 14.40 -13.75
N VAL A 88 -5.59 13.86 -14.06
CA VAL A 88 -4.36 14.08 -13.31
C VAL A 88 -3.19 14.26 -14.28
N GLU A 89 -2.37 15.28 -14.05
CA GLU A 89 -1.11 15.47 -14.77
C GLU A 89 0.03 14.72 -14.07
N ILE A 90 0.68 13.81 -14.79
CA ILE A 90 1.80 12.99 -14.32
C ILE A 90 2.93 13.14 -15.34
N GLU A 91 4.07 13.68 -14.90
CA GLU A 91 5.26 13.91 -15.75
C GLU A 91 4.93 14.68 -17.05
N GLY A 92 4.09 15.71 -16.95
CA GLY A 92 3.71 16.55 -18.09
C GLY A 92 2.66 15.93 -19.03
N ASN A 93 2.12 14.75 -18.71
CA ASN A 93 1.08 14.09 -19.48
C ASN A 93 -0.21 14.02 -18.65
N ILE A 94 -1.35 14.30 -19.29
CA ILE A 94 -2.66 14.23 -18.64
C ILE A 94 -3.23 12.81 -18.81
N TYR A 95 -3.56 12.19 -17.69
CA TYR A 95 -4.20 10.88 -17.61
C TYR A 95 -5.58 10.99 -16.97
N ARG A 96 -6.49 10.10 -17.36
CA ARG A 96 -7.83 10.04 -16.78
C ARG A 96 -8.06 8.71 -16.09
N PHE A 97 -8.34 8.77 -14.79
CA PHE A 97 -8.69 7.62 -13.97
C PHE A 97 -10.17 7.68 -13.62
N ASP A 98 -10.85 6.52 -13.59
CA ASP A 98 -12.24 6.47 -13.13
C ASP A 98 -12.34 6.62 -11.60
N VAL A 99 -13.56 6.59 -11.08
CA VAL A 99 -13.84 6.71 -9.64
C VAL A 99 -13.22 5.59 -8.80
N ASN A 100 -12.86 4.47 -9.43
CA ASN A 100 -12.16 3.36 -8.80
C ASN A 100 -10.63 3.46 -8.98
N GLY A 101 -10.14 4.54 -9.60
CA GLY A 101 -8.72 4.79 -9.84
C GLY A 101 -8.14 4.01 -11.02
N VAL A 102 -8.98 3.40 -11.86
CA VAL A 102 -8.54 2.65 -13.05
C VAL A 102 -8.34 3.62 -14.22
N LEU A 103 -7.16 3.58 -14.83
CA LEU A 103 -6.80 4.35 -16.02
C LEU A 103 -7.72 4.01 -17.21
N LYS A 104 -8.13 5.03 -17.96
CA LYS A 104 -8.99 4.92 -19.15
C LYS A 104 -8.30 5.42 -20.41
#